data_AF-A0A2H0UI21-F1
#
_entry.id   AF-A0A2H0UI21-F1
#
_cell.length_a   1.000
_cell.length_b   1.000
_cell.length_c   1.000
_cell.angle_alpha   90.00
_cell.angle_beta   90.00
_cell.angle_gamma   90.00
#
_symmetry.space_group_name_H-M   'P 1'
#
loop_
_entity.id
_entity.type
_entity.pdbx_description
1 polymer ?
#
loop_
_entity_poly.entity_id
_entity_poly.type
_entity_poly.pdbx_seq_one_letter_code
_entity_poly.pdbx_strand_id
1 'polypeptide(L)'
;MSTKLFLGVMVVVLAIAGYVVYSNTMNDDVPMESDGISFMCTDESYFVAEFSPDFSQVDILVDGVIVRTAVRAANSDLYIYEVGDYTYTFAGEEVTVRNSRTDTTTSCNQPFDANTAPYNFGDMGEGGGEEPDLIIEATKNIKGQWRSVDDEKFTRDFMSDGTVTDSYEGSDDTVGTWLVFTINSKVAAPFPLEKNTAYLKITTDIGASEVMYYKLSKVTPEELELIYMDRGGALRFTRLDSGTSTETAVEVE
;
A
#
# COMPACT_ATOMS: atom_id res chain seq x y z
N MET A 1 -41.66 34.85 24.99
CA MET A 1 -40.87 33.60 25.14
C MET A 1 -40.53 32.90 23.82
N SER A 2 -40.89 33.42 22.64
CA SER A 2 -40.78 32.67 21.36
C SER A 2 -39.55 33.00 20.50
N THR A 3 -38.87 34.14 20.71
CA THR A 3 -37.74 34.57 19.86
C THR A 3 -36.43 33.84 20.10
N LYS A 4 -36.17 33.35 21.33
CA LYS A 4 -34.94 32.61 21.64
C LYS A 4 -34.92 31.19 21.05
N LEU A 5 -36.09 30.57 20.89
CA LEU A 5 -36.21 29.23 20.29
C LEU A 5 -35.95 29.28 18.77
N PHE A 6 -36.40 30.35 18.11
CA PHE A 6 -36.26 30.50 16.66
C PHE A 6 -34.80 30.71 16.21
N LEU A 7 -34.02 31.46 17.00
CA LEU A 7 -32.62 31.72 16.68
C LEU A 7 -31.75 30.45 16.77
N GLY A 8 -32.02 29.58 17.75
CA GLY A 8 -31.28 28.33 17.93
C GLY A 8 -31.46 27.35 16.77
N VAL A 9 -32.69 27.20 16.28
CA VAL A 9 -33.00 26.31 15.15
C VAL A 9 -32.32 26.81 13.87
N MET A 10 -32.31 28.13 13.64
CA MET A 10 -31.69 28.71 12.45
C MET A 10 -30.17 28.48 12.40
N VAL A 11 -29.47 28.58 13.53
CA VAL A 11 -28.02 28.33 13.60
C VAL A 11 -27.68 26.86 13.31
N VAL A 12 -28.49 25.92 13.81
CA VAL A 12 -28.28 24.48 13.56
C VAL A 12 -28.51 24.14 12.08
N VAL A 13 -29.54 24.70 11.45
CA VAL A 13 -29.80 24.48 10.01
C VAL A 13 -28.67 25.03 9.15
N LEU A 14 -28.12 26.21 9.49
CA LEU A 14 -26.98 26.78 8.78
C LEU A 14 -25.70 25.95 8.95
N ALA A 15 -25.46 25.40 10.15
CA ALA A 15 -24.32 24.52 10.39
C ALA A 15 -24.42 23.21 9.59
N ILE A 16 -25.61 22.60 9.53
CA ILE A 16 -25.84 21.37 8.73
C ILE A 16 -25.70 21.67 7.23
N ALA A 17 -26.29 22.77 6.75
CA ALA A 17 -26.18 23.17 5.35
C ALA A 17 -24.71 23.47 4.97
N GLY A 18 -23.97 24.17 5.85
CA GLY A 18 -22.54 24.41 5.67
C GLY A 18 -21.73 23.11 5.64
N TYR A 19 -22.03 22.16 6.53
CA TYR A 19 -21.36 20.85 6.56
C TYR A 19 -21.62 20.05 5.29
N VAL A 20 -22.86 20.01 4.79
CA VAL A 20 -23.21 19.30 3.55
C VAL A 20 -22.52 19.90 2.32
N VAL A 21 -22.47 21.23 2.23
CA VAL A 21 -21.74 21.91 1.14
C VAL A 21 -20.25 21.59 1.24
N TYR A 22 -19.67 21.72 2.44
CA TYR A 22 -18.26 21.44 2.68
C TYR A 22 -17.87 19.99 2.36
N SER A 23 -18.67 19.01 2.79
CA SER A 23 -18.42 17.59 2.51
C SER A 23 -18.56 17.25 1.03
N ASN A 24 -19.45 17.93 0.30
CA ASN A 24 -19.59 17.73 -1.13
C ASN A 24 -18.42 18.37 -1.90
N THR A 25 -17.88 19.49 -1.45
CA THR A 25 -16.72 20.14 -2.09
C THR A 25 -15.36 19.50 -1.75
N MET A 26 -15.25 18.76 -0.64
CA MET A 26 -14.01 18.05 -0.29
C MET A 26 -13.89 16.65 -0.92
N ASN A 27 -14.96 16.15 -1.54
CA ASN A 27 -14.92 14.93 -2.35
C ASN A 27 -14.70 15.20 -3.85
N ASP A 28 -14.59 16.47 -4.24
CA ASP A 28 -14.00 16.79 -5.53
C ASP A 28 -12.49 16.58 -5.34
N ASP A 29 -12.03 15.37 -5.69
CA ASP A 29 -10.62 15.09 -5.93
C ASP A 29 -10.07 16.28 -6.70
N VAL A 30 -9.21 17.09 -6.07
CA VAL A 30 -8.55 18.19 -6.75
C VAL A 30 -7.94 17.54 -7.98
N PRO A 31 -8.35 17.91 -9.21
CA PRO A 31 -7.80 17.29 -10.39
C PRO A 31 -6.32 17.57 -10.29
N MET A 32 -5.54 16.52 -10.05
CA MET A 32 -4.10 16.60 -10.25
C MET A 32 -3.99 17.13 -11.67
N GLU A 33 -3.45 18.34 -11.85
CA GLU A 33 -2.93 18.73 -13.15
C GLU A 33 -1.98 17.58 -13.51
N SER A 34 -2.41 16.72 -14.42
CA SER A 34 -1.66 15.52 -14.74
C SER A 34 -0.48 15.96 -15.58
N ASP A 35 0.59 16.37 -14.90
CA ASP A 35 1.89 16.52 -15.54
C ASP A 35 2.20 15.16 -16.17
N GLY A 36 2.10 15.08 -17.50
CA GLY A 36 2.22 13.83 -18.22
C GLY A 36 3.53 13.11 -17.92
N ILE A 37 3.52 11.79 -17.98
CA ILE A 37 4.68 10.96 -17.64
C ILE A 37 5.50 10.72 -18.90
N SER A 38 6.78 11.11 -18.86
CA SER A 38 7.68 11.06 -20.03
C SER A 38 8.37 9.70 -20.17
N PHE A 39 8.47 9.15 -21.38
CA PHE A 39 9.15 7.88 -21.65
C PHE A 39 10.12 7.99 -22.82
N MET A 40 11.29 7.38 -22.67
CA MET A 40 12.32 7.21 -23.69
C MET A 40 12.47 5.73 -24.04
N CYS A 41 12.30 5.40 -25.31
CA CYS A 41 12.30 4.04 -25.83
C CYS A 41 13.70 3.59 -26.28
N THR A 42 13.92 2.27 -26.32
CA THR A 42 15.19 1.69 -26.78
C THR A 42 15.50 1.94 -28.26
N ASP A 43 14.49 2.30 -29.04
CA ASP A 43 14.61 2.74 -30.45
C ASP A 43 14.79 4.26 -30.61
N GLU A 44 15.12 4.95 -29.52
CA GLU A 44 15.29 6.41 -29.43
C GLU A 44 14.00 7.22 -29.66
N SER A 45 12.85 6.56 -29.78
CA SER A 45 11.57 7.26 -29.78
C SER A 45 11.21 7.76 -28.38
N TYR A 46 10.39 8.80 -28.33
CA TYR A 46 9.97 9.47 -27.11
C TYR A 46 8.49 9.78 -27.15
N PHE A 47 7.81 9.66 -26.01
CA PHE A 47 6.43 10.13 -25.86
C PHE A 47 6.13 10.53 -24.41
N VAL A 48 5.03 11.25 -24.24
CA VAL A 48 4.44 11.58 -22.94
C VAL A 48 3.10 10.86 -22.83
N ALA A 49 2.80 10.28 -21.66
CA ALA A 49 1.54 9.64 -21.35
C ALA A 49 0.74 10.49 -20.34
N GLU A 50 -0.44 10.95 -20.74
CA GLU A 50 -1.39 11.68 -19.89
C GLU A 50 -2.57 10.77 -19.57
N PHE A 51 -2.71 10.39 -18.29
CA PHE A 51 -3.74 9.46 -17.85
C PHE A 51 -5.02 10.22 -17.47
N SER A 52 -6.18 9.64 -17.79
CA SER A 52 -7.43 10.13 -17.21
C SER A 52 -7.42 9.94 -15.68
N PRO A 53 -8.17 10.76 -14.91
CA PRO A 53 -8.18 10.66 -13.44
C PRO A 53 -8.52 9.27 -12.89
N ASP A 54 -9.28 8.48 -13.65
CA ASP A 54 -9.71 7.12 -13.31
C ASP A 54 -8.85 6.02 -13.95
N PHE A 55 -7.76 6.37 -14.64
CA PHE A 55 -6.89 5.46 -15.40
C PHE A 55 -7.66 4.60 -16.44
N SER A 56 -8.85 5.02 -16.87
CA SER A 56 -9.59 4.32 -17.92
C SER A 56 -9.02 4.58 -19.31
N GLN A 57 -8.32 5.70 -19.48
CA GLN A 57 -7.74 6.15 -20.74
C GLN A 57 -6.35 6.74 -20.54
N VAL A 58 -5.54 6.69 -21.59
CA VAL A 58 -4.26 7.37 -21.67
C VAL A 58 -4.14 8.05 -23.03
N ASP A 59 -3.83 9.34 -23.01
CA ASP A 59 -3.42 10.09 -24.18
C ASP A 59 -1.90 9.96 -24.34
N ILE A 60 -1.47 9.56 -25.54
CA ILE A 60 -0.07 9.43 -25.92
C ILE A 60 0.27 10.65 -26.77
N LEU A 61 1.20 11.46 -26.27
CA LEU A 61 1.64 12.70 -26.90
C LEU A 61 3.06 12.54 -27.45
N VAL A 62 3.27 13.03 -28.67
CA VAL A 62 4.59 13.17 -29.29
C VAL A 62 4.74 14.63 -29.70
N ASP A 63 5.82 15.27 -29.28
CA ASP A 63 6.06 16.71 -29.47
C ASP A 63 4.89 17.60 -28.98
N GLY A 64 4.24 17.20 -27.87
CA GLY A 64 3.11 17.91 -27.28
C GLY A 64 1.79 17.78 -28.03
N VAL A 65 1.71 16.90 -29.04
CA VAL A 65 0.48 16.62 -29.80
C VAL A 65 0.00 15.21 -29.47
N ILE A 66 -1.29 15.09 -29.12
CA ILE A 66 -1.94 13.78 -28.93
C ILE A 66 -1.92 13.05 -30.28
N VAL A 67 -1.14 11.97 -30.34
CA VAL A 67 -1.07 11.09 -31.52
C VAL A 67 -2.04 9.91 -31.39
N ARG A 68 -2.37 9.51 -30.15
CA ARG A 68 -3.25 8.39 -29.84
C ARG A 68 -3.97 8.62 -28.51
N THR A 69 -5.20 8.16 -28.44
CA THR A 69 -5.93 7.96 -27.18
C THR A 69 -6.19 6.47 -27.07
N ALA A 70 -5.63 5.84 -26.05
CA ALA A 70 -5.76 4.41 -25.81
C ALA A 70 -6.68 4.15 -24.61
N VAL A 71 -7.52 3.12 -24.73
CA VAL A 71 -8.47 2.74 -23.69
C VAL A 71 -7.90 1.55 -22.94
N ARG A 72 -8.08 1.52 -21.61
CA ARG A 72 -7.63 0.42 -20.79
C ARG A 72 -8.35 -0.87 -21.19
N ALA A 73 -7.58 -1.94 -21.38
CA ALA A 73 -8.11 -3.27 -21.69
C ALA A 73 -8.99 -3.77 -20.55
N ALA A 74 -10.18 -4.28 -20.88
CA ALA A 74 -11.12 -4.78 -19.88
C ALA A 74 -10.57 -6.02 -19.15
N ASN A 75 -10.80 -6.10 -17.85
CA ASN A 75 -10.43 -7.24 -16.99
C ASN A 75 -8.93 -7.53 -16.90
N SER A 76 -8.09 -6.52 -17.09
CA SER A 76 -6.66 -6.63 -16.81
C SER A 76 -6.34 -6.01 -15.46
N ASP A 77 -5.68 -6.77 -14.59
CA ASP A 77 -5.09 -6.23 -13.36
C ASP A 77 -3.94 -5.26 -13.68
N LEU A 78 -3.43 -5.28 -14.91
CA LEU A 78 -2.41 -4.36 -15.38
C LEU A 78 -2.98 -3.09 -16.01
N TYR A 79 -2.11 -2.09 -16.07
CA TYR A 79 -2.23 -0.89 -16.88
C TYR A 79 -1.92 -1.20 -18.35
N ILE A 80 -2.78 -2.00 -19.00
CA ILE A 80 -2.72 -2.29 -20.44
C ILE A 80 -3.69 -1.38 -21.17
N TYR A 81 -3.23 -0.66 -22.18
CA TYR A 81 -4.04 0.21 -23.02
C TYR A 81 -3.89 -0.16 -24.49
N GLU A 82 -5.01 -0.16 -25.22
CA GLU A 82 -5.06 -0.61 -26.61
C GLU A 82 -5.58 0.50 -27.53
N VAL A 83 -4.91 0.67 -28.68
CA VAL A 83 -5.31 1.63 -29.72
C VAL A 83 -4.83 1.20 -31.11
N GLY A 84 -5.78 0.75 -31.95
CA GLY A 84 -5.46 0.22 -33.28
C GLY A 84 -4.53 -0.99 -33.19
N ASP A 85 -3.37 -0.91 -33.84
CA ASP A 85 -2.36 -1.99 -33.82
C ASP A 85 -1.37 -1.89 -32.64
N TYR A 86 -1.57 -0.95 -31.72
CA TYR A 86 -0.65 -0.70 -30.61
C TYR A 86 -1.25 -1.13 -29.28
N THR A 87 -0.41 -1.77 -28.47
CA THR A 87 -0.66 -2.09 -27.07
C THR A 87 0.43 -1.47 -26.21
N TYR A 88 0.03 -0.74 -25.18
CA TYR A 88 0.90 -0.12 -24.19
C TYR A 88 0.70 -0.86 -22.86
N THR A 89 1.75 -1.46 -22.33
CA THR A 89 1.72 -2.16 -21.04
C THR A 89 2.64 -1.42 -20.08
N PHE A 90 2.07 -0.72 -19.10
CA PHE A 90 2.82 -0.03 -18.07
C PHE A 90 3.02 -0.96 -16.87
N ALA A 91 4.27 -1.10 -16.42
CA ALA A 91 4.64 -1.93 -15.27
C ALA A 91 5.95 -1.43 -14.65
N GLY A 92 5.96 -1.23 -13.33
CA GLY A 92 7.12 -0.63 -12.67
C GLY A 92 7.35 0.80 -13.16
N GLU A 93 8.58 1.15 -13.48
CA GLU A 93 8.95 2.43 -14.11
C GLU A 93 9.02 2.34 -15.65
N GLU A 94 8.66 1.18 -16.22
CA GLU A 94 8.78 0.84 -17.63
C GLU A 94 7.41 0.81 -18.33
N VAL A 95 7.41 1.11 -19.63
CA VAL A 95 6.31 0.80 -20.54
C VAL A 95 6.80 -0.06 -21.69
N THR A 96 6.12 -1.17 -21.94
CA THR A 96 6.32 -1.99 -23.13
C THR A 96 5.30 -1.59 -24.19
N VAL A 97 5.78 -1.20 -25.38
CA VAL A 97 4.94 -0.85 -26.53
C VAL A 97 5.05 -1.95 -27.58
N ARG A 98 3.94 -2.60 -27.90
CA ARG A 98 3.85 -3.63 -28.95
C ARG A 98 3.06 -3.12 -30.15
N ASN A 99 3.60 -3.31 -31.35
CA ASN A 99 2.87 -3.13 -32.61
C ASN A 99 2.53 -4.49 -33.21
N SER A 100 1.23 -4.85 -33.20
CA SER A 100 0.75 -6.15 -33.66
C SER A 100 0.84 -6.35 -35.19
N ARG A 101 0.89 -5.25 -35.96
CA ARG A 101 1.03 -5.31 -37.42
C ARG A 101 2.43 -5.74 -37.84
N THR A 102 3.45 -5.25 -37.15
CA THR A 102 4.86 -5.52 -37.44
C THR A 102 5.46 -6.61 -36.54
N ASP A 103 4.72 -7.04 -35.51
CA ASP A 103 5.18 -7.92 -34.43
C ASP A 103 6.47 -7.43 -33.77
N THR A 104 6.57 -6.12 -33.59
CA THR A 104 7.71 -5.46 -32.92
C THR A 104 7.31 -5.02 -31.53
N THR A 105 8.26 -5.15 -30.60
CA THR A 105 8.10 -4.72 -29.21
C THR A 105 9.28 -3.82 -28.84
N THR A 106 8.99 -2.68 -28.24
CA THR A 106 9.98 -1.74 -27.73
C THR A 106 9.70 -1.50 -26.25
N SER A 107 10.75 -1.52 -25.42
CA SER A 107 10.66 -1.10 -24.01
C SER A 107 11.07 0.36 -23.90
N CYS A 108 10.36 1.11 -23.06
CA CYS A 108 10.62 2.52 -22.82
C CYS A 108 10.65 2.78 -21.32
N ASN A 109 11.63 3.57 -20.88
CA ASN A 109 11.87 3.89 -19.49
C ASN A 109 11.70 5.39 -19.26
N GLN A 110 11.33 5.77 -18.04
CA GLN A 110 11.31 7.18 -17.69
C GLN A 110 12.74 7.76 -17.71
N PRO A 111 12.94 8.96 -18.27
CA PRO A 111 14.23 9.61 -18.22
C PRO A 111 14.59 9.93 -16.77
N PHE A 112 15.88 9.79 -16.42
CA PHE A 112 16.36 10.16 -15.10
C PHE A 112 16.20 11.66 -14.84
N ASP A 113 15.46 12.01 -13.79
CA ASP A 113 15.40 13.37 -13.24
C ASP A 113 15.88 13.33 -11.78
N ALA A 114 16.87 14.16 -11.46
CA ALA A 114 17.41 14.24 -10.10
C ALA A 114 16.45 14.93 -9.11
N ASN A 115 15.43 15.64 -9.60
CA ASN A 115 14.49 16.39 -8.77
C ASN A 115 13.12 15.74 -8.65
N THR A 116 12.84 14.73 -9.50
CA THR A 116 11.54 14.09 -9.59
C THR A 116 11.75 12.58 -9.59
N ALA A 117 11.19 11.89 -8.60
CA ALA A 117 11.20 10.43 -8.60
C ALA A 117 10.37 9.91 -9.79
N PRO A 118 10.80 8.85 -10.47
CA PRO A 118 10.02 8.24 -11.54
C PRO A 118 8.69 7.70 -10.98
N TYR A 119 7.65 7.75 -11.81
CA TYR A 119 6.35 7.21 -11.48
C TYR A 119 6.39 5.68 -11.56
N ASN A 120 5.93 4.99 -10.52
CA ASN A 120 5.91 3.53 -10.51
C ASN A 120 4.46 3.02 -10.71
N PHE A 121 4.21 2.32 -11.81
CA PHE A 121 2.93 1.67 -12.14
C PHE A 121 2.74 0.31 -11.43
N GLY A 122 3.76 -0.10 -10.66
CA GLY A 122 3.93 -1.39 -10.03
C GLY A 122 4.11 -2.52 -11.04
N ASP A 123 4.93 -3.50 -10.72
CA ASP A 123 5.32 -4.57 -11.62
C ASP A 123 4.44 -5.82 -11.42
N MET A 124 4.56 -6.78 -12.35
CA MET A 124 3.84 -8.06 -12.26
C MET A 124 4.39 -9.01 -11.18
N GLY A 125 5.47 -8.66 -10.48
CA GLY A 125 6.11 -9.46 -9.42
C GLY A 125 6.00 -8.86 -8.02
N GLU A 126 5.89 -7.54 -7.91
CA GLU A 126 5.70 -6.75 -6.67
C GLU A 126 4.29 -6.12 -6.60
N GLY A 127 3.43 -6.38 -7.60
CA GLY A 127 1.98 -6.20 -7.50
C GLY A 127 1.52 -4.77 -7.82
N GLY A 128 1.46 -4.47 -9.10
CA GLY A 128 0.83 -3.26 -9.64
C GLY A 128 -0.60 -3.02 -9.16
N GLY A 129 -0.73 -2.00 -8.30
CA GLY A 129 -1.99 -1.35 -7.95
C GLY A 129 -2.06 -0.95 -6.48
N GLU A 130 -1.26 0.03 -6.04
CA GLU A 130 -1.29 0.77 -4.74
C GLU A 130 -1.39 -0.01 -3.40
N GLU A 131 -1.71 -1.31 -3.42
CA GLU A 131 -2.07 -2.11 -2.26
C GLU A 131 -1.25 -3.40 -2.07
N PRO A 132 -0.74 -4.09 -3.12
CA PRO A 132 0.19 -5.20 -2.93
C PRO A 132 1.49 -4.78 -2.25
N ASP A 133 1.96 -3.56 -2.52
CA ASP A 133 3.11 -2.96 -1.85
C ASP A 133 2.93 -2.93 -0.33
N LEU A 134 1.74 -2.56 0.15
CA LEU A 134 1.47 -2.51 1.59
C LEU A 134 1.60 -3.89 2.24
N ILE A 135 1.14 -4.96 1.58
CA ILE A 135 1.28 -6.31 2.11
C ILE A 135 2.74 -6.74 2.09
N ILE A 136 3.45 -6.52 0.97
CA ILE A 136 4.85 -6.93 0.80
C ILE A 136 5.75 -6.17 1.78
N GLU A 137 5.63 -4.85 1.83
CA GLU A 137 6.39 -3.97 2.71
C GLU A 137 6.12 -4.28 4.17
N ALA A 138 4.85 -4.37 4.58
CA ALA A 138 4.52 -4.72 5.96
C ALA A 138 5.00 -6.13 6.32
N THR A 139 4.86 -7.11 5.42
CA THR A 139 5.36 -8.49 5.63
C THR A 139 6.89 -8.53 5.72
N LYS A 140 7.58 -7.71 4.94
CA LYS A 140 9.04 -7.57 5.00
C LYS A 140 9.49 -6.95 6.32
N ASN A 141 8.85 -5.86 6.72
CA ASN A 141 9.27 -5.07 7.87
C ASN A 141 8.84 -5.69 9.21
N ILE A 142 7.71 -6.42 9.29
CA ILE A 142 7.25 -7.05 10.53
C ILE A 142 8.10 -8.24 10.98
N LYS A 143 8.85 -8.87 10.07
CA LYS A 143 9.66 -10.07 10.39
C LYS A 143 10.76 -9.77 11.41
N GLY A 144 11.02 -10.72 12.29
CA GLY A 144 12.05 -10.65 13.32
C GLY A 144 11.49 -10.47 14.73
N GLN A 145 12.40 -10.25 15.68
CA GLN A 145 12.08 -10.22 17.09
C GLN A 145 11.81 -8.78 17.57
N TRP A 146 10.73 -8.64 18.31
CA TRP A 146 10.18 -7.38 18.80
C TRP A 146 10.03 -7.44 20.31
N ARG A 147 10.44 -6.39 21.02
CA ARG A 147 10.21 -6.22 22.45
C ARG A 147 9.18 -5.15 22.70
N SER A 148 8.22 -5.40 23.59
CA SER A 148 7.21 -4.39 23.90
C SER A 148 7.83 -3.19 24.61
N VAL A 149 7.36 -2.00 24.22
CA VAL A 149 7.71 -0.72 24.85
C VAL A 149 7.00 -0.57 26.20
N ASP A 150 5.82 -1.18 26.34
CA ASP A 150 4.96 -1.07 27.51
C ASP A 150 5.24 -2.17 28.55
N ASP A 151 5.86 -3.29 28.13
CA ASP A 151 6.28 -4.38 28.99
C ASP A 151 7.55 -5.08 28.45
N GLU A 152 8.71 -4.75 29.02
CA GLU A 152 10.00 -5.28 28.57
C GLU A 152 10.13 -6.81 28.69
N LYS A 153 9.26 -7.46 29.49
CA LYS A 153 9.24 -8.92 29.67
C LYS A 153 8.56 -9.64 28.52
N PHE A 154 7.81 -8.91 27.70
CA PHE A 154 7.09 -9.45 26.56
C PHE A 154 7.88 -9.24 25.26
N THR A 155 8.13 -10.33 24.57
CA THR A 155 8.71 -10.31 23.22
C THR A 155 7.86 -11.13 22.25
N ARG A 156 7.87 -10.73 20.99
CA ARG A 156 7.18 -11.40 19.88
C ARG A 156 8.14 -11.58 18.72
N ASP A 157 8.25 -12.78 18.17
CA ASP A 157 9.09 -13.09 17.02
C ASP A 157 8.23 -13.51 15.82
N PHE A 158 8.34 -12.78 14.72
CA PHE A 158 7.66 -13.08 13.46
C PHE A 158 8.62 -13.75 12.47
N MET A 159 8.47 -15.04 12.28
CA MET A 159 9.33 -15.86 11.43
C MET A 159 8.92 -15.78 9.96
N SER A 160 9.88 -16.00 9.05
CA SER A 160 9.66 -15.93 7.60
C SER A 160 8.73 -16.99 7.04
N ASP A 161 8.52 -18.09 7.76
CA ASP A 161 7.63 -19.21 7.41
C ASP A 161 6.16 -18.96 7.78
N GLY A 162 5.84 -17.80 8.36
CA GLY A 162 4.50 -17.48 8.84
C GLY A 162 4.23 -17.91 10.28
N THR A 163 5.24 -18.40 11.00
CA THR A 163 5.14 -18.69 12.45
C THR A 163 5.33 -17.41 13.27
N VAL A 164 4.55 -17.26 14.34
CA VAL A 164 4.76 -16.22 15.36
C VAL A 164 4.93 -16.87 16.73
N THR A 165 5.92 -16.41 17.49
CA THR A 165 6.19 -16.86 18.85
C THR A 165 6.11 -15.70 19.82
N ASP A 166 5.24 -15.82 20.81
CA ASP A 166 5.08 -14.90 21.91
C ASP A 166 5.77 -15.47 23.15
N SER A 167 6.71 -14.71 23.71
CA SER A 167 7.45 -15.08 24.91
C SER A 167 7.21 -14.06 26.01
N TYR A 168 6.98 -14.56 27.22
CA TYR A 168 6.85 -13.75 28.43
C TYR A 168 7.79 -14.31 29.50
N GLU A 169 8.61 -13.46 30.12
CA GLU A 169 9.59 -13.90 31.13
C GLU A 169 8.91 -14.72 32.24
N GLY A 170 9.36 -15.98 32.40
CA GLY A 170 8.86 -16.90 33.43
C GLY A 170 7.60 -17.67 33.03
N SER A 171 7.18 -17.64 31.77
CA SER A 171 6.09 -18.43 31.22
C SER A 171 6.56 -19.28 30.03
N ASP A 172 5.79 -20.30 29.67
CA ASP A 172 6.02 -21.05 28.44
C ASP A 172 5.68 -20.21 27.21
N ASP A 173 6.41 -20.42 26.12
CA ASP A 173 6.17 -19.72 24.85
C ASP A 173 4.82 -20.11 24.24
N THR A 174 4.18 -19.12 23.62
CA THR A 174 2.96 -19.29 22.84
C THR A 174 3.28 -19.24 21.36
N VAL A 175 2.97 -20.31 20.63
CA VAL A 175 3.24 -20.40 19.18
C VAL A 175 1.94 -20.32 18.39
N GLY A 176 1.98 -19.60 17.28
CA GLY A 176 0.87 -19.46 16.34
C GLY A 176 1.34 -19.21 14.91
N THR A 177 0.38 -18.87 14.06
CA THR A 177 0.61 -18.45 12.67
C THR A 177 0.19 -17.01 12.48
N TRP A 178 0.81 -16.32 11.54
CA TRP A 178 0.47 -14.94 11.20
C TRP A 178 0.32 -14.72 9.69
N LEU A 179 -0.51 -13.75 9.32
CA LEU A 179 -0.74 -13.33 7.94
C LEU A 179 -1.04 -11.83 7.90
N VAL A 180 -0.33 -11.10 7.03
CA VAL A 180 -0.68 -9.71 6.69
C VAL A 180 -1.68 -9.70 5.53
N PHE A 181 -2.67 -8.83 5.61
CA PHE A 181 -3.73 -8.72 4.60
C PHE A 181 -4.28 -7.29 4.51
N THR A 182 -4.96 -6.97 3.40
CA THR A 182 -5.69 -5.73 3.15
C THR A 182 -7.14 -6.05 2.79
N ILE A 183 -7.92 -5.02 2.46
CA ILE A 183 -9.30 -5.17 1.96
C ILE A 183 -9.39 -6.06 0.72
N ASN A 184 -8.34 -6.12 -0.09
CA ASN A 184 -8.32 -6.89 -1.34
C ASN A 184 -7.87 -8.36 -1.16
N SER A 185 -7.40 -8.78 0.01
CA SER A 185 -6.77 -10.10 0.20
C SER A 185 -7.70 -11.33 0.28
N LYS A 186 -9.00 -11.21 0.00
CA LYS A 186 -10.01 -12.29 0.18
C LYS A 186 -10.05 -12.90 1.60
N VAL A 187 -9.38 -12.31 2.58
CA VAL A 187 -9.40 -12.74 3.97
C VAL A 187 -10.68 -12.23 4.63
N ALA A 188 -11.45 -13.14 5.24
CA ALA A 188 -12.63 -12.76 6.02
C ALA A 188 -12.21 -12.14 7.36
N ALA A 189 -12.73 -10.94 7.64
CA ALA A 189 -12.56 -10.22 8.91
C ALA A 189 -13.94 -9.90 9.53
N PRO A 190 -14.07 -9.93 10.88
CA PRO A 190 -15.32 -9.62 11.57
C PRO A 190 -15.60 -8.10 11.71
N PHE A 191 -14.85 -7.25 11.01
CA PHE A 191 -14.93 -5.79 11.04
C PHE A 191 -14.74 -5.21 9.63
N PRO A 192 -15.24 -4.00 9.35
CA PRO A 192 -15.00 -3.33 8.08
C PRO A 192 -13.51 -3.01 7.91
N LEU A 193 -12.99 -3.27 6.71
CA LEU A 193 -11.62 -2.96 6.35
C LEU A 193 -11.56 -1.58 5.68
N GLU A 194 -10.55 -0.80 6.04
CA GLU A 194 -10.22 0.49 5.44
C GLU A 194 -9.34 0.29 4.19
N LYS A 195 -9.50 1.19 3.19
CA LYS A 195 -8.59 1.26 2.03
C LYS A 195 -7.18 1.64 2.48
N ASN A 196 -6.17 1.26 1.70
CA ASN A 196 -4.76 1.64 1.92
C ASN A 196 -4.27 1.33 3.35
N THR A 197 -4.78 0.26 3.95
CA THR A 197 -4.46 -0.13 5.33
C THR A 197 -4.10 -1.61 5.39
N ALA A 198 -2.97 -1.92 6.01
CA ALA A 198 -2.56 -3.29 6.30
C ALA A 198 -3.10 -3.75 7.65
N TYR A 199 -3.47 -5.02 7.70
CA TYR A 199 -3.94 -5.71 8.89
C TYR A 199 -3.11 -6.97 9.10
N LEU A 200 -3.03 -7.41 10.35
CA LEU A 200 -2.36 -8.61 10.79
C LEU A 200 -3.37 -9.56 11.42
N LYS A 201 -3.46 -10.79 10.93
CA LYS A 201 -4.19 -11.88 11.55
C LYS A 201 -3.17 -12.79 12.26
N ILE A 202 -3.39 -13.07 13.54
CA ILE A 202 -2.64 -14.07 14.30
C ILE A 202 -3.61 -15.18 14.71
N THR A 203 -3.21 -16.43 14.53
CA THR A 203 -3.95 -17.61 15.00
C THR A 203 -3.08 -18.43 15.94
N THR A 204 -3.48 -18.61 17.19
CA THR A 204 -2.74 -19.42 18.18
C THR A 204 -3.52 -20.70 18.49
N ASP A 205 -2.81 -21.78 18.80
CA ASP A 205 -3.41 -23.10 19.06
C ASP A 205 -3.48 -23.46 20.56
N ILE A 206 -3.62 -22.45 21.44
CA ILE A 206 -3.72 -22.68 22.88
C ILE A 206 -5.15 -23.10 23.25
N GLY A 207 -5.39 -24.41 23.20
CA GLY A 207 -6.63 -25.07 23.67
C GLY A 207 -7.81 -24.97 22.71
N ALA A 208 -8.22 -23.75 22.36
CA ALA A 208 -9.14 -23.47 21.26
C ALA A 208 -8.47 -22.46 20.35
N SER A 209 -8.51 -22.67 19.02
CA SER A 209 -7.85 -21.77 18.08
C SER A 209 -8.38 -20.35 18.26
N GLU A 210 -7.55 -19.47 18.81
CA GLU A 210 -7.87 -18.07 19.03
C GLU A 210 -7.37 -17.27 17.84
N VAL A 211 -8.26 -16.49 17.24
CA VAL A 211 -7.93 -15.61 16.11
C VAL A 211 -7.95 -14.18 16.60
N MET A 212 -6.79 -13.53 16.52
CA MET A 212 -6.63 -12.11 16.83
C MET A 212 -6.40 -11.33 15.54
N TYR A 213 -7.00 -10.15 15.46
CA TYR A 213 -6.82 -9.24 14.34
C TYR A 213 -6.29 -7.90 14.83
N TYR A 214 -5.31 -7.36 14.12
CA TYR A 214 -4.69 -6.09 14.41
C TYR A 214 -4.65 -5.20 13.17
N LYS A 215 -4.87 -3.89 13.34
CA LYS A 215 -4.49 -2.89 12.33
C LYS A 215 -3.01 -2.54 12.53
N LEU A 216 -2.25 -2.53 11.44
CA LEU A 216 -0.85 -2.13 11.43
C LEU A 216 -0.78 -0.60 11.31
N SER A 217 -0.71 0.08 12.45
CA SER A 217 -0.67 1.55 12.49
C SER A 217 0.72 2.13 12.23
N LYS A 218 1.76 1.34 12.50
CA LYS A 218 3.16 1.66 12.19
C LYS A 218 3.95 0.37 12.01
N VAL A 219 4.73 0.27 10.92
CA VAL A 219 5.64 -0.85 10.66
C VAL A 219 6.87 -0.32 9.93
N THR A 220 7.96 -0.10 10.65
CA THR A 220 9.26 0.27 10.09
C THR A 220 10.28 -0.81 10.41
N PRO A 221 11.54 -0.71 9.92
CA PRO A 221 12.57 -1.64 10.34
C PRO A 221 12.88 -1.63 11.83
N GLU A 222 12.52 -0.59 12.59
CA GLU A 222 12.84 -0.41 14.01
C GLU A 222 11.61 -0.40 14.94
N GLU A 223 10.43 -0.05 14.44
CA GLU A 223 9.23 0.19 15.24
C GLU A 223 8.01 -0.55 14.68
N LEU A 224 7.21 -1.11 15.60
CA LEU A 224 5.96 -1.79 15.27
C LEU A 224 4.85 -1.34 16.22
N GLU A 225 3.70 -0.94 15.66
CA GLU A 225 2.51 -0.58 16.43
C GLU A 225 1.26 -1.29 15.89
N LEU A 226 0.66 -2.11 16.75
CA LEU A 226 -0.50 -2.95 16.47
C LEU A 226 -1.71 -2.43 17.24
N ILE A 227 -2.82 -2.13 16.55
CA ILE A 227 -4.09 -1.78 17.19
C ILE A 227 -5.01 -2.99 17.17
N TYR A 228 -5.41 -3.49 18.34
CA TYR A 228 -6.27 -4.68 18.42
C TYR A 228 -7.71 -4.36 17.99
N MET A 229 -8.24 -5.12 17.03
CA MET A 229 -9.49 -4.76 16.35
C MET A 229 -10.77 -5.10 17.11
N ASP A 230 -10.73 -5.99 18.11
CA ASP A 230 -11.93 -6.35 18.89
C ASP A 230 -12.24 -5.31 19.98
N ARG A 231 -11.26 -5.00 20.84
CA ARG A 231 -11.46 -4.13 22.02
C ARG A 231 -10.76 -2.78 21.93
N GLY A 232 -10.07 -2.52 20.82
CA GLY A 232 -9.11 -1.42 20.74
C GLY A 232 -7.86 -1.69 21.59
N GLY A 233 -7.07 -0.64 21.78
CA GLY A 233 -5.78 -0.71 22.47
C GLY A 233 -4.62 -0.89 21.50
N ALA A 234 -3.51 -0.24 21.80
CA ALA A 234 -2.29 -0.27 20.99
C ALA A 234 -1.20 -1.07 21.70
N LEU A 235 -0.53 -1.95 20.96
CA LEU A 235 0.69 -2.64 21.38
C LEU A 235 1.85 -2.03 20.60
N ARG A 236 2.84 -1.51 21.33
CA ARG A 236 4.02 -0.86 20.74
C ARG A 236 5.25 -1.70 21.01
N PHE A 237 6.10 -1.81 20.00
CA PHE A 237 7.32 -2.59 20.06
C PHE A 237 8.50 -1.86 19.42
N THR A 238 9.67 -2.14 19.94
CA THR A 238 10.96 -1.85 19.30
C THR A 238 11.60 -3.14 18.85
N ARG A 239 12.23 -3.13 17.67
CA ARG A 239 12.95 -4.29 17.18
C ARG A 239 14.12 -4.61 18.11
N LEU A 240 14.29 -5.88 18.42
CA LEU A 240 15.54 -6.33 19.01
C LEU A 240 16.54 -6.45 17.89
N ASP A 241 17.66 -5.74 18.03
CA ASP A 241 18.80 -5.92 17.14
C ASP A 241 19.06 -7.41 17.04
N SER A 242 18.97 -7.93 15.81
CA SER A 242 19.40 -9.29 15.51
C SER A 242 20.91 -9.25 15.70
N GLY A 243 21.33 -9.40 16.96
CA GLY A 243 22.67 -9.08 17.40
C GLY A 243 23.63 -9.68 16.38
N THR A 244 24.41 -8.80 15.74
CA THR A 244 25.62 -9.24 15.07
C THR A 244 26.32 -10.07 16.11
N SER A 245 26.26 -11.39 15.97
CA SER A 245 26.82 -12.32 16.94
C SER A 245 28.25 -11.87 17.11
N THR A 246 28.56 -11.24 18.25
CA THR A 246 29.89 -10.78 18.55
C THR A 246 30.70 -12.05 18.68
N GLU A 247 31.30 -12.47 17.57
CA GLU A 247 32.22 -13.58 17.48
C GLU A 247 33.34 -13.23 18.46
N THR A 248 33.23 -13.80 19.66
CA THR A 248 34.22 -13.59 20.69
C THR A 248 35.45 -14.32 20.20
N ALA A 249 36.37 -13.56 19.59
CA ALA A 249 37.66 -14.08 19.19
C ALA A 249 38.33 -14.64 20.45
N VAL A 250 38.37 -15.97 20.56
CA VAL A 250 39.15 -16.66 21.58
C VAL A 250 40.60 -16.47 21.18
N GLU A 251 41.30 -15.54 21.82
CA GLU A 251 42.76 -15.50 21.80
C GLU A 251 43.27 -16.77 22.47
N VAL A 252 43.95 -17.60 21.68
CA VAL A 252 44.71 -18.75 22.16
C VAL A 252 46.12 -18.27 22.45
N GLU A 253 46.50 -18.23 23.73
CA GLU A 253 47.89 -18.11 24.18
C GLU A 253 48.64 -19.44 24.09
#